data_AF-A0A938SIU4-F1
#
_entry.id   AF-A0A938SIU4-F1
#
_cell.length_a   1.000
_cell.length_b   1.000
_cell.length_c   1.000
_cell.angle_alpha   90.00
_cell.angle_beta   90.00
_cell.angle_gamma   90.00
#
_symmetry.space_group_name_H-M   'P 1'
#
loop_
_entity.id
_entity.type
_entity.pdbx_description
1 polymer ?
#
loop_
_entity_poly.entity_id
_entity_poly.type
_entity_poly.pdbx_seq_one_letter_code
_entity_poly.pdbx_strand_id
1 'polypeptide(L)'
;MSGCLSRRAFLRRACQGVAMASVAGCGWRSVKDAPSTPHKVDAVTRATPPGHSIVSAAASTDAALGRLRADLDARRLTYEQVRAVVRRAILDLDDSKRRLGNVIGYGDWVVIKPNIVTCYGLPFSRYVCHGQVTDLRVVKALVEILVEQGKAKRITIAEGGADWRRLGEEGIDPRQTVDGWTVRWPEFGNLSYVDIVAEANKLKTGIADIVDLDTEAFTRLAVPGGHMAEAEYAIPNTIL
;
A
#
# COMPACT_ATOMS: atom_id res chain seq x y z
N MET A 1 51.58 5.08 18.34
CA MET A 1 50.53 4.58 19.26
C MET A 1 49.21 4.71 18.55
N SER A 2 48.78 3.63 17.90
CA SER A 2 47.57 3.55 17.09
C SER A 2 46.48 2.84 17.91
N GLY A 3 45.30 3.45 17.99
CA GLY A 3 44.14 2.91 18.71
C GLY A 3 42.86 3.13 17.90
N CYS A 4 42.40 2.04 17.30
CA CYS A 4 41.17 1.90 16.51
C CYS A 4 39.93 2.09 17.41
N LEU A 5 39.01 3.00 17.05
CA LEU A 5 37.69 3.12 17.69
C LEU A 5 36.58 2.75 16.70
N SER A 6 35.78 1.80 17.16
CA SER A 6 34.85 0.93 16.44
C SER A 6 33.49 1.59 16.12
N ARG A 7 32.96 1.27 14.93
CA ARG A 7 31.68 1.69 14.33
C ARG A 7 30.43 1.09 15.00
N ARG A 8 30.17 1.32 16.29
CA ARG A 8 28.99 0.72 16.98
C ARG A 8 28.03 1.67 17.70
N ALA A 9 28.04 2.97 17.42
CA ALA A 9 27.25 3.94 18.20
C ALA A 9 26.02 4.58 17.51
N PHE A 10 25.61 4.18 16.29
CA PHE A 10 24.57 4.94 15.55
C PHE A 10 23.14 4.35 15.56
N LEU A 11 22.90 3.19 16.20
CA LEU A 11 21.60 2.47 16.10
C LEU A 11 20.63 2.68 17.29
N ARG A 12 20.82 3.70 18.14
CA ARG A 12 20.03 3.85 19.38
C ARG A 12 18.94 4.92 19.43
N ARG A 13 18.56 5.59 18.33
CA ARG A 13 17.54 6.68 18.41
C ARG A 13 16.49 6.77 17.30
N ALA A 14 16.18 5.68 16.58
CA ALA A 14 15.14 5.72 15.53
C ALA A 14 13.85 4.91 15.84
N CYS A 15 13.67 4.37 17.04
CA CYS A 15 12.45 3.63 17.41
C CYS A 15 11.56 4.44 18.37
N GLN A 16 10.98 5.53 17.88
CA GLN A 16 9.77 6.09 18.48
C GLN A 16 8.87 6.63 17.37
N GLY A 17 7.81 5.89 17.06
CA GLY A 17 6.65 6.38 16.33
C GLY A 17 6.38 5.73 14.98
N VAL A 18 5.92 4.48 14.98
CA VAL A 18 4.87 4.01 14.05
C VAL A 18 4.00 3.00 14.80
N ALA A 19 2.69 3.19 14.70
CA ALA A 19 1.67 2.42 15.38
C ALA A 19 1.62 0.96 14.92
N MET A 20 1.29 0.10 15.88
CA MET A 20 1.10 -1.34 15.73
C MET A 20 -0.18 -1.70 14.97
N ALA A 21 -0.12 -2.77 14.18
CA ALA A 21 -1.26 -3.63 13.91
C ALA A 21 -0.82 -5.07 14.24
N SER A 22 -1.23 -5.54 15.42
CA SER A 22 -1.13 -6.94 15.83
C SER A 22 -2.21 -7.73 15.09
N VAL A 23 -1.80 -8.80 14.40
CA VAL A 23 -2.70 -9.83 13.91
C VAL A 23 -3.14 -10.65 15.13
N ALA A 24 -4.27 -10.28 15.72
CA ALA A 24 -4.99 -11.14 16.64
C ALA A 24 -6.03 -11.92 15.84
N GLY A 25 -5.85 -13.23 15.74
CA GLY A 25 -6.87 -14.15 15.23
C GLY A 25 -8.14 -13.97 16.05
N CYS A 26 -9.19 -13.46 15.42
CA CYS A 26 -10.49 -13.31 16.06
C CYS A 26 -11.26 -14.62 15.96
N GLY A 27 -11.09 -15.48 16.96
CA GLY A 27 -12.04 -16.54 17.26
C GLY A 27 -13.37 -15.91 17.65
N TRP A 28 -14.40 -16.12 16.84
CA TRP A 28 -15.76 -15.70 17.16
C TRP A 28 -16.26 -16.50 18.38
N ARG A 29 -16.28 -15.89 19.55
CA ARG A 29 -17.15 -16.29 20.66
C ARG A 29 -18.27 -15.27 20.81
N SER A 30 -19.50 -15.76 20.73
CA SER A 30 -20.71 -15.00 21.00
C SER A 30 -20.69 -14.47 22.44
N VAL A 31 -20.44 -13.18 22.62
CA VAL A 31 -20.69 -12.50 23.90
C VAL A 31 -22.13 -11.99 23.86
N LYS A 32 -23.04 -12.82 24.37
CA LYS A 32 -24.30 -12.31 24.92
C LYS A 32 -23.99 -11.83 26.34
N ASP A 33 -24.52 -10.66 26.66
CA ASP A 33 -24.67 -10.10 28.01
C ASP A 33 -23.43 -9.41 28.63
N ALA A 34 -23.18 -8.16 28.24
CA ALA A 34 -22.46 -7.19 29.07
C ALA A 34 -23.17 -5.81 29.03
N PRO A 35 -23.48 -5.19 30.19
CA PRO A 35 -24.23 -3.94 30.25
C PRO A 35 -23.38 -2.73 29.81
N SER A 36 -23.92 -1.93 28.91
CA SER A 36 -23.25 -0.78 28.29
C SER A 36 -23.22 0.45 29.20
N THR A 37 -22.03 0.90 29.59
CA THR A 37 -21.80 2.27 30.08
C THR A 37 -21.92 3.26 28.91
N PRO A 38 -22.65 4.38 29.04
CA PRO A 38 -22.87 5.29 27.93
C PRO A 38 -21.60 6.11 27.63
N HIS A 39 -20.92 5.76 26.54
CA HIS A 39 -19.82 6.54 26.00
C HIS A 39 -20.33 7.86 25.40
N LYS A 40 -19.58 8.95 25.62
CA LYS A 40 -19.78 10.29 25.04
C LYS A 40 -19.56 10.29 23.50
N VAL A 41 -20.40 9.57 22.76
CA VAL A 41 -20.39 9.48 21.29
C VAL A 41 -21.73 10.02 20.77
N ASP A 42 -21.98 11.30 20.99
CA ASP A 42 -23.35 11.83 20.89
C ASP A 42 -23.47 13.05 19.93
N ALA A 43 -22.43 13.43 19.19
CA ALA A 43 -22.58 14.49 18.17
C ALA A 43 -22.82 13.90 16.77
N VAL A 44 -21.98 12.94 16.37
CA VAL A 44 -22.04 12.31 15.03
C VAL A 44 -23.18 11.28 14.95
N THR A 45 -23.40 10.53 16.02
CA THR A 45 -24.47 9.51 16.11
C THR A 45 -25.86 10.14 16.14
N ARG A 46 -26.04 11.32 16.76
CA ARG A 46 -27.32 12.05 16.74
C ARG A 46 -27.64 12.70 15.40
N ALA A 47 -26.62 13.01 14.59
CA ALA A 47 -26.82 13.61 13.27
C ALA A 47 -27.33 12.61 12.23
N THR A 48 -27.26 11.30 12.51
CA THR A 48 -27.59 10.26 11.52
C THR A 48 -28.53 9.23 12.15
N PRO A 49 -29.86 9.38 12.02
CA PRO A 49 -30.78 8.31 12.35
C PRO A 49 -30.38 7.03 11.60
N PRO A 50 -30.46 5.83 12.21
CA PRO A 50 -30.27 4.58 11.50
C PRO A 50 -31.36 4.47 10.43
N GLY A 51 -31.00 4.73 9.17
CA GLY A 51 -31.99 4.72 8.09
C GLY A 51 -31.43 5.07 6.71
N HIS A 52 -30.49 5.99 6.59
CA HIS A 52 -29.93 6.37 5.28
C HIS A 52 -28.45 6.75 5.41
N SER A 53 -27.56 5.98 4.78
CA SER A 53 -26.18 6.41 4.56
C SER A 53 -26.20 7.63 3.64
N ILE A 54 -25.80 8.79 4.15
CA ILE A 54 -25.59 9.98 3.33
C ILE A 54 -24.21 9.84 2.67
N VAL A 55 -24.17 9.75 1.35
CA VAL A 55 -22.93 9.81 0.57
C VAL A 55 -22.83 11.19 -0.06
N SER A 56 -21.72 11.89 0.19
CA SER A 56 -21.39 13.15 -0.48
C SER A 56 -20.24 12.95 -1.45
N ALA A 57 -20.39 13.42 -2.69
CA ALA A 57 -19.28 13.55 -3.63
C ALA A 57 -18.56 14.88 -3.40
N ALA A 58 -17.25 14.90 -3.58
CA ALA A 58 -16.44 16.11 -3.56
C ALA A 58 -15.48 16.11 -4.76
N ALA A 59 -15.29 17.28 -5.34
CA ALA A 59 -14.29 17.52 -6.38
C ALA A 59 -13.20 18.44 -5.83
N SER A 60 -11.95 18.24 -6.27
CA SER A 60 -10.84 19.10 -5.87
C SER A 60 -11.07 20.54 -6.31
N THR A 61 -10.83 21.52 -5.45
CA THR A 61 -10.85 22.95 -5.81
C THR A 61 -9.46 23.49 -6.17
N ASP A 62 -8.43 22.64 -6.25
CA ASP A 62 -7.06 23.06 -6.54
C ASP A 62 -6.94 23.60 -7.98
N ALA A 63 -6.72 24.92 -8.08
CA ALA A 63 -6.59 25.61 -9.35
C ALA A 63 -5.36 25.16 -10.17
N ALA A 64 -4.31 24.64 -9.51
CA ALA A 64 -3.10 24.16 -10.18
C ALA A 64 -3.37 22.91 -11.05
N LEU A 65 -4.46 22.18 -10.77
CA LEU A 65 -4.88 21.06 -11.62
C LEU A 65 -5.45 21.53 -12.97
N GLY A 66 -5.92 22.78 -13.06
CA GLY A 66 -6.46 23.35 -14.30
C GLY A 66 -7.47 22.43 -14.98
N ARG A 67 -7.23 22.12 -16.26
CA ARG A 67 -8.07 21.20 -17.07
C ARG A 67 -8.04 19.73 -16.63
N LEU A 68 -7.09 19.35 -15.76
CA LEU A 68 -6.97 18.00 -15.21
C LEU A 68 -7.77 17.83 -13.92
N ARG A 69 -8.41 18.89 -13.43
CA ARG A 69 -9.44 18.76 -12.40
C ARG A 69 -10.60 17.94 -12.96
N ALA A 70 -11.08 16.97 -12.19
CA ALA A 70 -12.28 16.22 -12.52
C ALA A 70 -13.53 16.98 -12.10
N ASP A 71 -14.57 16.91 -12.94
CA ASP A 71 -15.89 17.40 -12.60
C ASP A 71 -16.53 16.55 -11.50
N LEU A 72 -17.45 17.13 -10.74
CA LEU A 72 -18.08 16.47 -9.60
C LEU A 72 -18.86 15.21 -9.99
N ASP A 73 -19.43 15.19 -11.19
CA ASP A 73 -20.21 14.11 -11.76
C ASP A 73 -19.39 13.21 -12.71
N ALA A 74 -18.06 13.39 -12.74
CA ALA A 74 -17.17 12.56 -13.55
C ALA A 74 -17.30 11.09 -13.15
N ARG A 75 -17.86 10.27 -14.06
CA ARG A 75 -18.10 8.84 -13.81
C ARG A 75 -16.82 8.01 -13.72
N ARG A 76 -15.75 8.45 -14.39
CA ARG A 76 -14.42 7.82 -14.38
C ARG A 76 -13.35 8.90 -14.47
N LEU A 77 -12.32 8.75 -13.65
CA LEU A 77 -11.10 9.54 -13.77
C LEU A 77 -10.21 8.98 -14.89
N THR A 78 -9.49 9.84 -15.61
CA THR A 78 -8.43 9.40 -16.53
C THR A 78 -7.12 9.17 -15.79
N TYR A 79 -6.16 8.51 -16.45
CA TYR A 79 -4.81 8.35 -15.88
C TYR A 79 -4.14 9.71 -15.65
N GLU A 80 -4.28 10.64 -16.58
CA GLU A 80 -3.67 11.97 -16.53
C GLU A 80 -4.20 12.79 -15.35
N GLN A 81 -5.51 12.68 -15.06
CA GLN A 81 -6.11 13.33 -13.89
C GLN A 81 -5.56 12.75 -12.59
N VAL A 82 -5.51 11.42 -12.47
CA VAL A 82 -4.95 10.75 -11.27
C VAL A 82 -3.46 11.09 -11.11
N ARG A 83 -2.69 11.00 -12.19
CA ARG A 83 -1.25 11.34 -12.21
C ARG A 83 -1.02 12.79 -11.78
N ALA A 84 -1.83 13.74 -12.26
CA ALA A 84 -1.71 15.14 -11.86
C ALA A 84 -1.93 15.34 -10.36
N VAL A 85 -2.95 14.71 -9.78
CA VAL A 85 -3.21 14.78 -8.32
C VAL A 85 -2.07 14.15 -7.53
N VAL A 86 -1.57 12.97 -7.94
CA VAL A 86 -0.46 12.29 -7.27
C VAL A 86 0.81 13.15 -7.30
N ARG A 87 1.16 13.70 -8.47
CA ARG A 87 2.30 14.61 -8.60
C ARG A 87 2.14 15.86 -7.76
N ARG A 88 0.97 16.49 -7.81
CA ARG A 88 0.64 17.68 -7.02
C ARG A 88 0.83 17.43 -5.54
N ALA A 89 0.31 16.31 -5.04
CA ALA A 89 0.44 15.92 -3.63
C ALA A 89 1.90 15.66 -3.22
N ILE A 90 2.65 14.88 -4.02
CA ILE A 90 3.99 14.39 -3.64
C ILE A 90 5.09 15.43 -3.89
N LEU A 91 5.00 16.18 -5.00
CA LEU A 91 6.09 17.05 -5.46
C LEU A 91 5.89 18.50 -5.02
N ASP A 92 4.65 18.98 -4.99
CA ASP A 92 4.39 20.41 -4.82
C ASP A 92 3.78 20.77 -3.45
N LEU A 93 2.92 19.91 -2.90
CA LEU A 93 2.17 20.18 -1.66
C LEU A 93 2.84 19.62 -0.40
N ASP A 94 3.63 18.56 -0.51
CA ASP A 94 4.36 18.01 0.63
C ASP A 94 5.63 18.83 0.91
N ASP A 95 5.50 19.78 1.83
CA ASP A 95 6.58 20.63 2.35
C ASP A 95 7.27 20.02 3.58
N SER A 96 6.88 18.81 3.98
CA SER A 96 7.40 18.19 5.19
C SER A 96 8.89 17.84 5.05
N LYS A 97 9.60 17.80 6.18
CA LYS A 97 11.00 17.32 6.21
C LYS A 97 11.14 15.89 5.66
N ARG A 98 10.07 15.09 5.74
CA ARG A 98 9.98 13.69 5.31
C ARG A 98 9.36 13.51 3.92
N ARG A 99 9.22 14.58 3.13
CA ARG A 99 8.77 14.46 1.75
C ARG A 99 9.63 13.48 0.96
N LEU A 100 9.02 12.82 -0.02
CA LEU A 100 9.62 11.70 -0.75
C LEU A 100 11.05 12.01 -1.27
N GLY A 101 11.24 13.20 -1.85
CA GLY A 101 12.53 13.63 -2.39
C GLY A 101 13.65 13.81 -1.36
N ASN A 102 13.33 13.93 -0.07
CA ASN A 102 14.30 14.04 1.02
C ASN A 102 14.60 12.69 1.68
N VAL A 103 13.68 11.73 1.60
CA VAL A 103 13.81 10.41 2.23
C VAL A 103 14.60 9.45 1.34
N ILE A 104 14.46 9.58 0.02
CA ILE A 104 15.14 8.71 -0.95
C ILE A 104 16.49 9.32 -1.33
N GLY A 105 17.55 8.61 -0.97
CA GLY A 105 18.93 8.85 -1.34
C GLY A 105 19.33 8.22 -2.68
N TYR A 106 20.50 8.62 -3.19
CA TYR A 106 21.07 8.01 -4.39
C TYR A 106 21.52 6.58 -4.11
N GLY A 107 21.11 5.65 -4.97
CA GLY A 107 21.45 4.25 -4.82
C GLY A 107 20.45 3.45 -3.98
N ASP A 108 19.45 4.11 -3.40
CA ASP A 108 18.48 3.46 -2.53
C ASP A 108 17.64 2.44 -3.28
N TRP A 109 17.23 1.42 -2.55
CA TRP A 109 16.17 0.52 -2.95
C TRP A 109 14.86 1.01 -2.37
N VAL A 110 13.86 1.22 -3.23
CA VAL A 110 12.54 1.69 -2.85
C VAL A 110 11.54 0.56 -3.00
N VAL A 111 10.83 0.21 -1.93
CA VAL A 111 9.75 -0.78 -1.94
C VAL A 111 8.40 -0.06 -1.84
N ILE A 112 7.54 -0.29 -2.82
CA ILE A 112 6.15 0.19 -2.86
C ILE A 112 5.26 -0.96 -2.43
N LYS A 113 4.50 -0.77 -1.36
CA LYS A 113 3.57 -1.77 -0.83
C LYS A 113 2.12 -1.35 -1.09
N PRO A 114 1.53 -1.70 -2.26
CA PRO A 114 0.13 -1.42 -2.53
C PRO A 114 -0.76 -2.44 -1.84
N ASN A 115 -1.93 -2.05 -1.36
CA ASN A 115 -2.93 -3.01 -0.91
C ASN A 115 -3.55 -3.76 -2.12
N ILE A 116 -3.53 -5.10 -2.12
CA ILE A 116 -4.14 -5.97 -3.14
C ILE A 116 -4.87 -7.12 -2.43
N VAL A 117 -5.98 -6.84 -1.75
CA VAL A 117 -6.66 -7.87 -0.94
C VAL A 117 -7.25 -8.99 -1.81
N THR A 118 -7.80 -8.62 -2.97
CA THR A 118 -8.60 -9.52 -3.81
C THR A 118 -8.32 -9.32 -5.30
N CYS A 119 -8.67 -10.31 -6.13
CA CYS A 119 -8.67 -10.20 -7.58
C CYS A 119 -9.97 -10.78 -8.18
N TYR A 120 -10.30 -10.37 -9.41
CA TYR A 120 -11.51 -10.87 -10.10
C TYR A 120 -11.48 -12.38 -10.30
N GLY A 121 -12.66 -13.01 -10.43
CA GLY A 121 -12.75 -14.41 -10.83
C GLY A 121 -12.47 -15.43 -9.72
N LEU A 122 -12.33 -15.01 -8.47
CA LEU A 122 -12.15 -15.91 -7.34
C LEU A 122 -13.47 -16.25 -6.63
N PRO A 123 -13.73 -17.53 -6.30
CA PRO A 123 -14.98 -17.97 -5.67
C PRO A 123 -15.18 -17.43 -4.25
N PHE A 124 -14.12 -16.94 -3.60
CA PHE A 124 -14.14 -16.33 -2.26
C PHE A 124 -14.13 -14.80 -2.29
N SER A 125 -13.91 -14.19 -3.46
CA SER A 125 -14.08 -12.75 -3.69
C SER A 125 -15.57 -12.43 -3.79
N ARG A 126 -16.30 -12.62 -2.69
CA ARG A 126 -17.75 -12.43 -2.66
C ARG A 126 -18.15 -10.96 -2.75
N TYR A 127 -17.18 -10.06 -2.57
CA TYR A 127 -17.35 -8.62 -2.72
C TYR A 127 -16.03 -8.04 -3.22
N VAL A 128 -15.90 -7.74 -4.51
CA VAL A 128 -14.89 -6.77 -4.95
C VAL A 128 -15.40 -5.41 -4.48
N CYS A 129 -15.11 -5.08 -3.22
CA CYS A 129 -15.44 -3.77 -2.68
C CYS A 129 -14.42 -2.77 -3.22
N HIS A 130 -14.91 -1.72 -3.87
CA HIS A 130 -14.08 -0.57 -4.23
C HIS A 130 -13.34 -0.06 -2.98
N GLY A 131 -12.00 -0.04 -3.03
CA GLY A 131 -11.13 0.33 -1.90
C GLY A 131 -10.29 -0.82 -1.30
N GLN A 132 -10.57 -2.08 -1.66
CA GLN A 132 -9.74 -3.23 -1.26
C GLN A 132 -8.47 -3.39 -2.10
N VAL A 133 -8.42 -2.74 -3.25
CA VAL A 133 -7.25 -2.72 -4.13
C VAL A 133 -6.86 -1.27 -4.36
N THR A 134 -5.58 -0.99 -4.20
CA THR A 134 -5.00 0.33 -4.47
C THR A 134 -5.20 0.66 -5.95
N ASP A 135 -5.63 1.88 -6.27
CA ASP A 135 -5.75 2.29 -7.67
C ASP A 135 -4.40 2.16 -8.39
N LEU A 136 -4.31 1.26 -9.38
CA LEU A 136 -3.08 0.99 -10.11
C LEU A 136 -2.52 2.22 -10.82
N ARG A 137 -3.36 3.22 -11.13
CA ARG A 137 -2.93 4.49 -11.72
C ARG A 137 -2.10 5.31 -10.74
N VAL A 138 -2.40 5.22 -9.43
CA VAL A 138 -1.60 5.87 -8.38
C VAL A 138 -0.23 5.20 -8.29
N VAL A 139 -0.20 3.86 -8.29
CA VAL A 139 1.05 3.09 -8.25
C VAL A 139 1.90 3.40 -9.48
N LYS A 140 1.32 3.40 -10.67
CA LYS A 140 2.00 3.78 -11.91
C LYS A 140 2.59 5.19 -11.83
N ALA A 141 1.80 6.18 -11.41
CA ALA A 141 2.28 7.56 -11.26
C ALA A 141 3.43 7.69 -10.25
N LEU A 142 3.39 6.94 -9.14
CA LEU A 142 4.48 6.90 -8.16
C LEU A 142 5.75 6.28 -8.75
N VAL A 143 5.63 5.16 -9.47
CA VAL A 143 6.77 4.53 -10.17
C VAL A 143 7.40 5.51 -11.16
N GLU A 144 6.59 6.21 -11.97
CA GLU A 144 7.08 7.24 -12.89
C GLU A 144 7.83 8.36 -12.16
N ILE A 145 7.29 8.88 -11.05
CA ILE A 145 7.97 9.90 -10.23
C ILE A 145 9.33 9.39 -9.73
N LEU A 146 9.41 8.15 -9.25
CA LEU A 146 10.64 7.57 -8.73
C LEU A 146 11.69 7.34 -9.83
N VAL A 147 11.27 6.91 -11.01
CA VAL A 147 12.14 6.76 -12.19
C VAL A 147 12.66 8.13 -12.63
N GLU A 148 11.78 9.13 -12.75
CA GLU A 148 12.13 10.51 -13.12
C GLU A 148 13.08 11.17 -12.12
N GLN A 149 12.91 10.94 -10.82
CA GLN A 149 13.83 11.43 -9.79
C GLN A 149 15.24 10.86 -9.93
N GLY A 150 15.39 9.67 -10.50
CA GLY A 150 16.69 9.06 -10.83
C GLY A 150 17.56 8.65 -9.64
N LYS A 151 17.06 8.79 -8.40
CA LYS A 151 17.81 8.47 -7.18
C LYS A 151 17.80 6.97 -6.86
N ALA A 152 16.66 6.32 -7.07
CA ALA A 152 16.51 4.90 -6.78
C ALA A 152 17.38 4.04 -7.71
N LYS A 153 18.09 3.07 -7.12
CA LYS A 153 18.79 2.02 -7.87
C LYS A 153 17.82 0.93 -8.33
N ARG A 154 16.82 0.62 -7.51
CA ARG A 154 15.81 -0.42 -7.71
C ARG A 154 14.49 0.04 -7.11
N ILE A 155 13.38 -0.31 -7.76
CA ILE A 155 12.01 -0.08 -7.32
C ILE A 155 11.32 -1.44 -7.30
N THR A 156 10.78 -1.85 -6.16
CA THR A 156 10.05 -3.12 -6.05
C THR A 156 8.62 -2.85 -5.67
N ILE A 157 7.67 -3.42 -6.39
CA ILE A 157 6.27 -3.47 -5.96
C ILE A 157 6.11 -4.77 -5.17
N ALA A 158 5.85 -4.67 -3.86
CA ALA A 158 5.81 -5.82 -2.96
C ALA A 158 4.48 -5.93 -2.22
N GLU A 159 3.79 -7.06 -2.36
CA GLU A 159 2.54 -7.37 -1.68
C GLU A 159 2.35 -8.88 -1.60
N GLY A 160 1.43 -9.35 -0.75
CA GLY A 160 0.91 -10.73 -0.78
C GLY A 160 -0.61 -10.69 -0.94
N GLY A 161 -1.18 -11.74 -1.51
CA GLY A 161 -2.62 -11.85 -1.68
C GLY A 161 -3.30 -12.38 -0.42
N ALA A 162 -4.26 -11.63 0.11
CA ALA A 162 -5.10 -12.16 1.18
C ALA A 162 -6.04 -13.27 0.65
N ASP A 163 -6.63 -13.05 -0.53
CA ASP A 163 -7.60 -13.98 -1.13
C ASP A 163 -7.07 -14.69 -2.39
N TRP A 164 -5.86 -14.36 -2.86
CA TRP A 164 -5.29 -14.86 -4.11
C TRP A 164 -3.86 -15.34 -3.90
N ARG A 165 -3.41 -16.30 -4.72
CA ARG A 165 -1.99 -16.70 -4.83
C ARG A 165 -1.43 -16.30 -6.18
N ARG A 166 -0.12 -16.16 -6.36
CA ARG A 166 0.43 -15.93 -7.69
C ARG A 166 0.25 -17.19 -8.56
N LEU A 167 -0.08 -17.00 -9.84
CA LEU A 167 -0.23 -18.11 -10.77
C LEU A 167 1.10 -18.86 -10.95
N GLY A 168 1.02 -20.19 -10.95
CA GLY A 168 2.19 -21.07 -11.11
C GLY A 168 2.90 -21.45 -9.80
N GLU A 169 2.41 -20.97 -8.65
CA GLU A 169 2.91 -21.37 -7.33
C GLU A 169 2.18 -22.61 -6.79
N GLU A 170 2.85 -23.32 -5.86
CA GLU A 170 2.26 -24.48 -5.18
C GLU A 170 1.05 -24.08 -4.31
N GLY A 171 0.05 -24.97 -4.25
CA GLY A 171 -1.13 -24.77 -3.40
C GLY A 171 -2.15 -23.77 -3.94
N ILE A 172 -2.05 -23.37 -5.21
CA ILE A 172 -3.09 -22.59 -5.88
C ILE A 172 -4.39 -23.39 -6.03
N ASP A 173 -5.54 -22.74 -5.80
CA ASP A 173 -6.84 -23.33 -6.11
C ASP A 173 -6.90 -23.62 -7.63
N PRO A 174 -7.18 -24.86 -8.07
CA PRO A 174 -7.26 -25.19 -9.50
C PRO A 174 -8.26 -24.35 -10.30
N ARG A 175 -9.21 -23.69 -9.62
CA ARG A 175 -10.21 -22.80 -10.24
C ARG A 175 -9.72 -21.36 -10.40
N GLN A 176 -8.61 -20.99 -9.77
CA GLN A 176 -8.04 -19.66 -9.89
C GLN A 176 -7.30 -19.54 -11.24
N THR A 177 -7.83 -18.71 -12.13
CA THR A 177 -7.26 -18.48 -13.47
C THR A 177 -6.57 -17.14 -13.63
N VAL A 178 -6.56 -16.31 -12.58
CA VAL A 178 -5.92 -14.99 -12.54
C VAL A 178 -5.27 -14.76 -11.17
N ASP A 179 -4.30 -13.86 -11.08
CA ASP A 179 -3.70 -13.42 -9.81
C ASP A 179 -3.70 -11.89 -9.69
N GLY A 180 -3.38 -11.37 -8.51
CA GLY A 180 -3.35 -9.93 -8.26
C GLY A 180 -2.29 -9.17 -9.09
N TRP A 181 -1.26 -9.85 -9.58
CA TRP A 181 -0.15 -9.24 -10.31
C TRP A 181 -0.43 -9.05 -11.80
N THR A 182 -1.06 -10.04 -12.42
CA THR A 182 -1.30 -10.18 -13.87
C THR A 182 -2.70 -9.77 -14.27
N VAL A 183 -3.67 -9.78 -13.35
CA VAL A 183 -5.04 -9.34 -13.65
C VAL A 183 -5.03 -7.88 -14.11
N ARG A 184 -5.77 -7.61 -15.18
CA ARG A 184 -6.01 -6.25 -15.67
C ARG A 184 -7.27 -5.70 -15.05
N TRP A 185 -7.20 -4.48 -14.53
CA TRP A 185 -8.31 -3.81 -13.85
C TRP A 185 -8.98 -2.78 -14.75
N PRO A 186 -10.18 -3.04 -15.30
CA PRO A 186 -10.86 -2.09 -16.19
C PRO A 186 -11.17 -0.74 -15.52
N GLU A 187 -11.35 -0.73 -14.21
CA GLU A 187 -11.61 0.47 -13.39
C GLU A 187 -10.39 1.39 -13.33
N PHE A 188 -9.20 0.82 -13.44
CA PHE A 188 -7.91 1.52 -13.34
C PHE A 188 -7.24 1.69 -14.70
N GLY A 189 -8.03 1.78 -15.78
CA GLY A 189 -7.51 1.96 -17.13
C GLY A 189 -6.93 0.69 -17.74
N ASN A 190 -7.43 -0.48 -17.34
CA ASN A 190 -7.01 -1.79 -17.84
C ASN A 190 -5.53 -2.13 -17.56
N LEU A 191 -4.98 -1.55 -16.49
CA LEU A 191 -3.62 -1.78 -16.01
C LEU A 191 -3.51 -3.08 -15.22
N SER A 192 -2.31 -3.67 -15.24
CA SER A 192 -1.84 -4.69 -14.30
C SER A 192 -0.51 -4.27 -13.69
N TYR A 193 -0.09 -4.86 -12.57
CA TYR A 193 1.21 -4.52 -11.96
C TYR A 193 2.38 -4.95 -12.84
N VAL A 194 2.27 -6.10 -13.52
CA VAL A 194 3.30 -6.56 -14.47
C VAL A 194 3.49 -5.59 -15.64
N ASP A 195 2.41 -4.96 -16.13
CA ASP A 195 2.52 -3.92 -17.16
C ASP A 195 3.26 -2.68 -16.65
N ILE A 196 2.97 -2.24 -15.42
CA ILE A 196 3.63 -1.06 -14.80
C ILE A 196 5.14 -1.30 -14.71
N VAL A 197 5.55 -2.48 -14.24
CA VAL A 197 6.97 -2.88 -14.18
C VAL A 197 7.59 -2.92 -15.58
N ALA A 198 6.91 -3.53 -16.54
CA ALA A 198 7.40 -3.61 -17.91
C ALA A 198 7.60 -2.23 -18.54
N GLU A 199 6.67 -1.29 -18.31
CA GLU A 199 6.79 0.09 -18.77
C GLU A 199 7.95 0.84 -18.11
N ALA A 200 8.11 0.72 -16.79
CA ALA A 200 9.25 1.32 -16.09
C ALA A 200 10.59 0.79 -16.62
N ASN A 201 10.67 -0.51 -16.91
CA ASN A 201 11.85 -1.15 -17.46
C ASN A 201 12.14 -0.77 -18.92
N LYS A 202 11.18 -0.22 -19.68
CA LYS A 202 11.45 0.40 -20.98
C LYS A 202 12.21 1.73 -20.83
N LEU A 203 12.02 2.44 -19.72
CA LEU A 203 12.71 3.70 -19.43
C LEU A 203 14.12 3.45 -18.88
N LYS A 204 14.27 2.45 -18.01
CA LYS A 204 15.55 2.04 -17.44
C LYS A 204 15.52 0.54 -17.17
N THR A 205 16.24 -0.24 -17.97
CA THR A 205 16.25 -1.71 -17.85
C THR A 205 16.59 -2.17 -16.44
N GLY A 206 15.75 -3.05 -15.87
CA GLY A 206 15.96 -3.64 -14.55
C GLY A 206 15.73 -2.68 -13.39
N ILE A 207 15.15 -1.51 -13.61
CA ILE A 207 14.84 -0.56 -12.53
C ILE A 207 13.71 -1.05 -11.64
N ALA A 208 12.75 -1.80 -12.20
CA ALA A 208 11.53 -2.20 -11.52
C ALA A 208 11.33 -3.71 -11.51
N ASP A 209 10.79 -4.23 -10.41
CA ASP A 209 10.34 -5.62 -10.28
C ASP A 209 9.15 -5.77 -9.32
N ILE A 210 8.64 -7.01 -9.21
CA ILE A 210 7.59 -7.42 -8.28
C ILE A 210 8.16 -8.48 -7.35
N VAL A 211 7.82 -8.39 -6.07
CA VAL A 211 8.03 -9.45 -5.09
C VAL A 211 6.69 -9.84 -4.48
N ASP A 212 6.43 -11.13 -4.46
CA ASP A 212 5.28 -11.69 -3.76
C ASP A 212 5.69 -12.03 -2.32
N LEU A 213 5.08 -11.36 -1.34
CA LEU A 213 5.45 -11.49 0.06
C LEU A 213 4.88 -12.75 0.72
N ASP A 214 3.94 -13.45 0.08
CA ASP A 214 3.41 -14.71 0.61
C ASP A 214 4.37 -15.88 0.36
N THR A 215 5.23 -15.77 -0.65
CA THR A 215 6.21 -16.79 -1.03
C THR A 215 7.65 -16.39 -0.79
N GLU A 216 7.90 -15.10 -0.51
CA GLU A 216 9.21 -14.61 -0.16
C GLU A 216 9.74 -15.24 1.13
N ALA A 217 11.01 -15.65 1.11
CA ALA A 217 11.69 -16.14 2.31
C ALA A 217 11.68 -15.07 3.40
N PHE A 218 11.41 -15.45 4.65
CA PHE A 218 11.37 -14.53 5.78
C PHE A 218 12.39 -14.89 6.84
N THR A 219 12.85 -13.88 7.57
CA THR A 219 13.65 -14.05 8.78
C THR A 219 12.76 -13.76 9.99
N ARG A 220 12.85 -14.61 11.01
CA ARG A 220 12.23 -14.36 12.31
C ARG A 220 13.16 -13.53 13.17
N LEU A 221 12.68 -12.39 13.64
CA LEU A 221 13.43 -11.52 14.56
C LEU A 221 12.71 -11.42 15.89
N ALA A 222 13.47 -11.43 16.99
CA ALA A 222 12.92 -11.22 18.31
C ALA A 222 12.31 -9.81 18.45
N VAL A 223 11.15 -9.70 19.10
CA VAL A 223 10.50 -8.41 19.34
C VAL A 223 11.37 -7.56 20.28
N PRO A 224 11.84 -6.37 19.84
CA PRO A 224 12.68 -5.52 20.68
C PRO A 224 11.94 -5.06 21.94
N GLY A 225 12.52 -5.31 23.11
CA GLY A 225 11.95 -4.89 24.39
C GLY A 225 10.92 -5.85 25.00
N GLY A 226 10.75 -7.05 24.41
CA GLY A 226 9.81 -8.07 24.89
C GLY A 226 8.49 -8.06 24.12
N HIS A 227 7.64 -9.05 24.38
CA HIS A 227 6.42 -9.30 23.62
C HIS A 227 5.20 -9.50 24.53
N MET A 228 4.02 -9.14 24.02
CA MET A 228 2.72 -9.38 24.67
C MET A 228 1.97 -10.57 24.06
N ALA A 229 2.30 -10.97 22.82
CA ALA A 229 1.62 -12.03 22.09
C ALA A 229 2.61 -12.99 21.40
N GLU A 230 3.46 -12.48 20.51
CA GLU A 230 4.42 -13.28 19.74
C GLU A 230 5.86 -12.86 20.09
N ALA A 231 6.73 -13.82 20.41
CA ALA A 231 8.12 -13.57 20.78
C ALA A 231 8.99 -13.08 19.62
N GLU A 232 8.56 -13.38 18.40
CA GLU A 232 9.24 -13.08 17.15
C GLU A 232 8.25 -12.52 16.14
N TYR A 233 8.76 -11.80 15.15
CA TYR A 233 8.00 -11.38 13.98
C TYR A 233 8.73 -11.81 12.73
N ALA A 234 7.98 -12.29 11.74
CA ALA A 234 8.50 -12.65 10.43
C ALA A 234 8.63 -11.37 9.59
N ILE A 235 9.84 -11.08 9.13
CA ILE A 235 10.08 -10.03 8.15
C ILE A 235 10.52 -10.71 6.85
N PRO A 236 9.84 -10.47 5.72
CA PRO A 236 10.31 -10.93 4.42
C PRO A 236 11.72 -10.40 4.15
N ASN A 237 12.61 -11.24 3.62
CA ASN A 237 14.00 -10.91 3.38
C ASN A 237 14.16 -9.77 2.37
N THR A 238 13.15 -9.56 1.54
CA THR A 238 13.04 -8.40 0.66
C THR A 238 12.94 -7.05 1.41
N ILE A 239 12.63 -7.03 2.71
CA ILE A 239 12.52 -5.79 3.50
C ILE A 239 13.64 -5.65 4.55
N LEU A 240 14.61 -6.58 4.54
CA LEU A 240 15.79 -6.62 5.40
C LEU A 240 17.04 -6.14 4.66
#